data_AF-A0A7V5LID7-F1
#
_entry.id   AF-A0A7V5LID7-F1
#
_cell.length_a   1.000
_cell.length_b   1.000
_cell.length_c   1.000
_cell.angle_alpha   90.00
_cell.angle_beta   90.00
_cell.angle_gamma   90.00
#
_symmetry.space_group_name_H-M   'P 1'
#
loop_
_entity.id
_entity.type
_entity.pdbx_description
1 polymer ?
#
loop_
_entity_poly.entity_id
_entity_poly.type
_entity_poly.pdbx_seq_one_letter_code
_entity_poly.pdbx_strand_id
1 'polypeptide(L)'
;MSIKAKIKRLSRTSPAEIQYRLQEKLHILIEKKNHQQNVKNYFADDYNFFEDQFPEAIAFFQSDQVHKLLQDRKYTRLLAHLPDQSKKEQFKELLPDRFEQSLKRADEFLQNKFRFLGISFQLPDPIPWDADPVSLKPFPGGFYNDVDIFTNQNPGDVKHVWEVNRLQFLIELAKAYFLTGEKKYKVKIDQLVLDWYKKNPYQTGI
;
A
#
# COMPACT_ATOMS: atom_id res chain seq x y z
N MET A 1 23.05 -4.70 -24.10
CA MET A 1 22.54 -4.12 -25.37
C MET A 1 23.62 -3.25 -26.00
N SER A 2 23.97 -3.45 -27.29
CA SER A 2 25.00 -2.66 -27.99
C SER A 2 24.56 -1.20 -28.22
N ILE A 3 25.50 -0.25 -28.24
CA ILE A 3 25.26 1.16 -28.55
C ILE A 3 24.51 1.31 -29.89
N LYS A 4 24.85 0.51 -30.91
CA LYS A 4 24.16 0.50 -32.21
C LYS A 4 22.67 0.17 -32.08
N ALA A 5 22.30 -0.75 -31.20
CA ALA A 5 20.91 -1.12 -30.95
C ALA A 5 20.14 0.01 -30.25
N LYS A 6 20.78 0.73 -29.33
CA LYS A 6 20.20 1.91 -28.67
C LYS A 6 19.93 3.04 -29.66
N ILE A 7 20.88 3.34 -30.53
CA ILE A 7 20.74 4.38 -31.57
C ILE A 7 19.61 4.02 -32.55
N LYS A 8 19.55 2.76 -33.02
CA LYS A 8 18.48 2.28 -33.91
C LYS A 8 17.09 2.33 -33.25
N ARG A 9 17.01 2.14 -31.92
CA ARG A 9 15.75 2.28 -31.18
C ARG A 9 15.32 3.76 -31.14
N LEU A 10 16.24 4.65 -30.79
CA LEU A 10 15.98 6.09 -30.75
C LEU A 10 15.53 6.63 -32.11
N SER A 11 16.17 6.21 -33.21
CA SER A 11 15.78 6.65 -34.56
C SER A 11 14.39 6.18 -35.01
N ARG A 12 13.78 5.23 -34.28
CA ARG A 12 12.42 4.71 -34.53
C ARG A 12 11.40 5.22 -33.51
N THR A 13 11.84 6.00 -32.54
CA THR A 13 10.99 6.51 -31.44
C THR A 13 10.47 7.89 -31.85
N SER A 14 9.19 8.19 -31.56
CA SER A 14 8.63 9.50 -31.89
C SER A 14 9.29 10.60 -31.04
N PRO A 15 9.33 11.86 -31.53
CA PRO A 15 9.87 12.97 -30.74
C PRO A 15 9.17 13.17 -29.39
N ALA A 16 7.84 12.99 -29.35
CA ALA A 16 7.05 13.08 -28.13
C ALA A 16 7.45 12.04 -27.09
N GLU A 17 7.68 10.79 -27.51
CA GLU A 17 8.12 9.71 -26.63
C GLU A 17 9.56 9.94 -26.13
N ILE A 18 10.44 10.50 -26.96
CA ILE A 18 11.79 10.89 -26.53
C ILE A 18 11.72 11.99 -25.46
N GLN A 19 10.91 13.02 -25.70
CA GLN A 19 10.73 14.13 -24.75
C GLN A 19 10.17 13.62 -23.41
N TYR A 20 9.11 12.80 -23.44
CA TYR A 20 8.53 12.19 -22.25
C TYR A 20 9.56 11.41 -21.43
N ARG A 21 10.34 10.54 -22.08
CA ARG A 21 11.38 9.74 -21.39
C ARG A 21 12.51 10.60 -20.81
N LEU A 22 12.87 11.70 -21.47
CA LEU A 22 13.86 12.63 -20.94
C LEU A 22 13.34 13.37 -19.71
N GLN A 23 12.08 13.81 -19.74
CA GLN A 23 11.41 14.43 -18.58
C GLN A 23 11.33 13.45 -17.42
N GLU A 24 10.85 12.22 -17.65
CA GLU A 24 10.81 11.16 -16.65
C GLU A 24 12.19 10.90 -16.03
N LYS A 25 13.24 10.79 -16.87
CA LYS A 25 14.61 10.60 -16.39
C LYS A 25 15.12 11.79 -15.57
N LEU A 26 14.80 13.01 -15.97
CA LEU A 26 15.17 14.20 -15.21
C LEU A 26 14.49 14.21 -13.84
N HIS A 27 13.19 13.88 -13.77
CA HIS A 27 12.45 13.76 -12.51
C HIS A 27 13.10 12.72 -11.57
N ILE A 28 13.37 11.51 -12.06
CA ILE A 28 14.02 10.46 -11.27
C ILE A 28 15.39 10.90 -10.74
N LEU A 29 16.17 11.62 -11.54
CA LEU A 29 17.48 12.14 -11.11
C LEU A 29 17.36 13.21 -10.02
N ILE A 30 16.35 14.08 -10.11
CA ILE A 30 16.06 15.09 -9.08
C ILE A 30 15.62 14.39 -7.78
N GLU A 31 14.71 13.41 -7.87
CA GLU A 31 14.27 12.62 -6.73
C GLU A 31 15.44 11.90 -6.07
N LYS A 32 16.29 11.23 -6.86
CA LYS A 32 17.49 10.56 -6.36
C LYS A 32 18.44 11.50 -5.64
N LYS A 33 18.66 12.70 -6.20
CA LYS A 33 19.51 13.73 -5.57
C LYS A 33 18.94 14.17 -4.22
N ASN A 34 17.61 14.24 -4.10
CA ASN A 34 16.93 14.69 -2.90
C ASN A 34 16.58 13.54 -1.93
N HIS A 35 16.76 12.28 -2.31
CA HIS A 35 16.32 11.08 -1.57
C HIS A 35 16.72 11.10 -0.09
N GLN A 36 17.99 11.37 0.22
CA GLN A 36 18.46 11.42 1.61
C GLN A 36 17.76 12.51 2.43
N GLN A 37 17.47 13.66 1.82
CA GLN A 37 16.75 14.73 2.50
C GLN A 37 15.27 14.38 2.66
N ASN A 38 14.65 13.80 1.63
CA ASN A 38 13.26 13.36 1.66
C ASN A 38 13.04 12.30 2.75
N VAL A 39 13.95 11.33 2.89
CA VAL A 39 13.88 10.32 3.96
C VAL A 39 14.03 10.94 5.35
N LYS A 40 14.93 11.91 5.52
CA LYS A 40 15.08 12.64 6.80
C LYS A 40 13.83 13.44 7.16
N ASN A 41 13.19 14.02 6.17
CA ASN A 41 11.98 14.81 6.33
C ASN A 41 10.71 13.94 6.37
N TYR A 42 10.79 12.62 6.17
CA TYR A 42 9.60 11.77 6.05
C TYR A 42 8.65 11.82 7.25
N PHE A 43 9.19 11.99 8.45
CA PHE A 43 8.43 12.17 9.69
C PHE A 43 8.33 13.64 10.13
N ALA A 44 8.87 14.58 9.36
CA ALA A 44 8.57 15.99 9.57
C ALA A 44 7.14 16.24 9.09
N ASP A 45 6.45 17.20 9.70
CA ASP A 45 5.06 17.58 9.38
C ASP A 45 4.95 18.31 8.01
N ASP A 46 5.72 17.89 7.00
CA ASP A 46 5.72 18.49 5.66
C ASP A 46 4.82 17.74 4.65
N TYR A 47 4.28 16.57 5.03
CA TYR A 47 3.18 15.93 4.30
C TYR A 47 1.82 16.55 4.60
N ASN A 48 1.80 17.88 4.73
CA ASN A 48 0.63 18.73 4.77
C ASN A 48 -0.10 18.81 3.42
N PHE A 49 0.18 17.91 2.47
CA PHE A 49 -0.60 17.81 1.23
C PHE A 49 -2.11 17.86 1.50
N PHE A 50 -2.58 17.15 2.54
CA PHE A 50 -3.98 17.21 2.94
C PHE A 50 -4.34 18.47 3.72
N GLU A 51 -3.43 19.03 4.52
CA GLU A 51 -3.70 20.27 5.27
C GLU A 51 -3.77 21.51 4.36
N ASP A 52 -2.82 21.62 3.43
CA ASP A 52 -2.67 22.75 2.52
C ASP A 52 -3.71 22.72 1.40
N GLN A 53 -3.98 21.54 0.82
CA GLN A 53 -4.92 21.43 -0.30
C GLN A 53 -6.37 21.20 0.13
N PHE A 54 -6.59 20.66 1.34
CA PHE A 54 -7.92 20.31 1.84
C PHE A 54 -8.10 20.71 3.31
N PRO A 55 -7.96 21.99 3.67
CA PRO A 55 -8.03 22.45 5.06
C PRO A 55 -9.37 22.11 5.73
N GLU A 56 -10.47 22.07 4.96
CA GLU A 56 -11.77 21.64 5.45
C GLU A 56 -11.82 20.15 5.84
N ALA A 57 -11.00 19.29 5.22
CA ALA A 57 -10.92 17.88 5.54
C ALA A 57 -10.26 17.65 6.90
N ILE A 58 -9.24 18.45 7.23
CA ILE A 58 -8.46 18.33 8.48
C ILE A 58 -9.32 18.53 9.72
N ALA A 59 -10.31 19.43 9.68
CA ALA A 59 -11.23 19.64 10.79
C ALA A 59 -11.96 18.34 11.19
N PHE A 60 -12.26 17.44 10.24
CA PHE A 60 -12.87 16.15 10.53
C PHE A 60 -11.89 15.16 11.19
N PHE A 61 -10.59 15.24 10.88
CA PHE A 61 -9.57 14.41 11.53
C PHE A 61 -9.32 14.83 12.98
N GLN A 62 -9.21 16.13 13.24
CA GLN A 62 -8.98 16.66 14.60
C GLN A 62 -10.18 16.44 15.53
N SER A 63 -11.40 16.39 15.00
CA SER A 63 -12.62 16.21 15.78
C SER A 63 -13.08 14.74 15.90
N ASP A 64 -12.31 13.78 15.41
CA ASP A 64 -12.69 12.35 15.31
C ASP A 64 -14.00 12.12 14.51
N GLN A 65 -14.29 13.03 13.58
CA GLN A 65 -15.46 13.01 12.70
C GLN A 65 -15.10 12.64 11.26
N VAL A 66 -13.95 11.97 11.04
CA VAL A 66 -13.47 11.57 9.71
C VAL A 66 -14.53 10.82 8.90
N HIS A 67 -15.37 10.02 9.57
CA HIS A 67 -16.47 9.29 8.93
C HIS A 67 -17.47 10.21 8.21
N LYS A 68 -17.61 11.48 8.63
CA LYS A 68 -18.47 12.46 7.96
C LYS A 68 -17.92 12.90 6.60
N LEU A 69 -16.61 12.87 6.41
CA LEU A 69 -15.99 13.15 5.10
C LEU A 69 -16.45 12.13 4.05
N LEU A 70 -16.66 10.88 4.45
CA LEU A 70 -17.20 9.83 3.58
C LEU A 70 -18.70 9.96 3.31
N GLN A 71 -19.42 10.80 4.06
CA GLN A 71 -20.85 11.09 3.87
C GLN A 71 -21.07 12.38 3.07
N ASP A 72 -20.07 13.25 3.02
CA ASP A 72 -20.11 14.49 2.26
C ASP A 72 -20.09 14.18 0.76
N ARG A 73 -21.09 14.69 0.04
CA ARG A 73 -21.27 14.48 -1.40
C ARG A 73 -20.11 15.05 -2.24
N LYS A 74 -19.36 16.02 -1.71
CA LYS A 74 -18.16 16.57 -2.36
C LYS A 74 -17.07 15.51 -2.52
N TYR A 75 -16.92 14.61 -1.54
CA TYR A 75 -15.86 13.59 -1.50
C TYR A 75 -16.38 12.18 -1.80
N THR A 76 -17.70 11.97 -1.68
CA THR A 76 -18.33 10.68 -1.96
C THR A 76 -18.36 10.42 -3.46
N ARG A 77 -17.56 9.44 -3.93
CA ARG A 77 -17.78 8.83 -5.24
C ARG A 77 -18.99 7.91 -5.14
N LEU A 78 -20.11 8.33 -5.71
CA LEU A 78 -21.42 7.65 -5.69
C LEU A 78 -21.45 6.33 -6.51
N LEU A 79 -20.44 5.48 -6.35
CA LEU A 79 -20.39 4.16 -6.99
C LEU A 79 -21.17 3.11 -6.18
N ALA A 80 -21.35 3.33 -4.87
CA ALA A 80 -22.12 2.45 -4.00
C ALA A 80 -22.62 3.20 -2.75
N HIS A 81 -23.71 2.71 -2.16
CA HIS A 81 -24.19 3.18 -0.85
C HIS A 81 -23.30 2.66 0.28
N LEU A 82 -22.95 3.52 1.24
CA LEU A 82 -22.15 3.14 2.41
C LEU A 82 -22.73 1.93 3.15
N PRO A 83 -21.88 1.06 3.73
CA PRO A 83 -22.35 -0.04 4.57
C PRO A 83 -23.04 0.51 5.82
N ASP A 84 -24.23 -0.02 6.12
CA ASP A 84 -25.05 0.36 7.28
C ASP A 84 -25.47 -0.90 8.06
N GLN A 85 -26.13 -0.69 9.21
CA GLN A 85 -26.56 -1.79 10.08
C GLN A 85 -27.54 -2.74 9.37
N SER A 86 -28.42 -2.23 8.51
CA SER A 86 -29.39 -3.06 7.78
C SER A 86 -28.69 -4.02 6.82
N LYS A 87 -27.75 -3.51 6.01
CA LYS A 87 -26.94 -4.33 5.10
C LYS A 87 -26.06 -5.33 5.83
N LYS A 88 -25.56 -4.95 7.01
CA LYS A 88 -24.81 -5.87 7.88
C LYS A 88 -25.66 -7.05 8.30
N GLU A 89 -26.88 -6.83 8.77
CA GLU A 89 -27.77 -7.93 9.15
C GLU A 89 -28.21 -8.76 7.93
N GLN A 90 -28.56 -8.12 6.82
CA GLN A 90 -28.88 -8.81 5.57
C GLN A 90 -27.71 -9.68 5.08
N PHE A 91 -26.47 -9.20 5.18
CA PHE A 91 -25.29 -9.98 4.77
C PHE A 91 -25.12 -11.24 5.63
N LYS A 92 -25.38 -11.14 6.94
CA LYS A 92 -25.32 -12.29 7.86
C LYS A 92 -26.42 -13.31 7.58
N GLU A 93 -27.65 -12.83 7.39
CA GLU A 93 -28.82 -13.68 7.17
C GLU A 93 -28.80 -14.37 5.81
N LEU A 94 -28.50 -13.61 4.75
CA LEU A 94 -28.58 -14.11 3.37
C LEU A 94 -27.33 -14.89 2.93
N LEU A 95 -26.17 -14.60 3.52
CA LEU A 95 -24.88 -15.17 3.11
C LEU A 95 -24.03 -15.65 4.31
N PRO A 96 -24.55 -16.55 5.16
CA PRO A 96 -23.86 -16.99 6.38
C PRO A 96 -22.49 -17.61 6.09
N ASP A 97 -22.36 -18.41 5.03
CA ASP A 97 -21.07 -19.00 4.65
C ASP A 97 -20.02 -17.94 4.28
N ARG A 98 -20.44 -16.84 3.64
CA ARG A 98 -19.54 -15.73 3.27
C ARG A 98 -19.15 -14.90 4.49
N PHE A 99 -20.04 -14.78 5.46
CA PHE A 99 -19.75 -14.17 6.74
C PHE A 99 -18.67 -14.97 7.48
N GLU A 100 -18.85 -16.27 7.66
CA GLU A 100 -17.86 -17.15 8.32
C GLU A 100 -16.51 -17.15 7.60
N GLN A 101 -16.50 -17.25 6.27
CA GLN A 101 -15.27 -17.17 5.46
C GLN A 101 -14.55 -15.82 5.60
N SER A 102 -15.28 -14.74 5.84
CA SER A 102 -14.69 -13.42 6.04
C SER A 102 -14.03 -13.31 7.41
N LEU A 103 -14.69 -13.83 8.45
CA LEU A 103 -14.12 -13.86 9.80
C LEU A 103 -12.89 -14.75 9.86
N LYS A 104 -12.94 -15.94 9.28
CA LYS A 104 -11.80 -16.86 9.22
C LYS A 104 -10.57 -16.20 8.58
N ARG A 105 -10.75 -15.52 7.45
CA ARG A 105 -9.65 -14.81 6.76
C ARG A 105 -9.09 -13.67 7.62
N ALA A 106 -9.96 -12.89 8.27
CA ALA A 106 -9.52 -11.84 9.17
C ALA A 106 -8.74 -12.38 10.37
N ASP A 107 -9.17 -13.50 10.95
CA ASP A 107 -8.47 -14.16 12.05
C ASP A 107 -7.11 -14.75 11.63
N GLU A 108 -6.97 -15.22 10.40
CA GLU A 108 -5.67 -15.60 9.83
C GLU A 108 -4.72 -14.39 9.76
N PHE A 109 -5.20 -13.23 9.34
CA PHE A 109 -4.40 -11.99 9.30
C PHE A 109 -4.02 -11.47 10.69
N LEU A 110 -4.81 -11.73 11.74
CA LEU A 110 -4.39 -11.45 13.13
C LEU A 110 -3.10 -12.20 13.49
N GLN A 111 -2.89 -13.39 12.90
CA GLN A 111 -1.74 -14.26 13.12
C GLN A 111 -0.63 -14.09 12.07
N ASN A 112 -0.68 -13.02 11.25
CA ASN A 112 0.22 -12.76 10.12
C ASN A 112 0.29 -13.93 9.12
N LYS A 113 -0.83 -14.64 8.92
CA LYS A 113 -0.96 -15.71 7.91
C LYS A 113 -1.57 -15.13 6.65
N PHE A 114 -0.91 -15.36 5.52
CA PHE A 114 -1.29 -14.80 4.24
C PHE A 114 -1.41 -15.88 3.19
N ARG A 115 -2.29 -15.62 2.21
CA ARG A 115 -2.41 -16.41 1.00
C ARG A 115 -2.51 -15.49 -0.21
N PHE A 116 -1.42 -15.35 -0.94
CA PHE A 116 -1.31 -14.47 -2.09
C PHE A 116 -0.73 -15.22 -3.28
N LEU A 117 -1.21 -14.92 -4.49
CA LEU A 117 -0.68 -15.49 -5.75
C LEU A 117 -0.58 -17.03 -5.75
N GLY A 118 -1.47 -17.72 -5.03
CA GLY A 118 -1.52 -19.19 -4.95
C GLY A 118 -0.60 -19.81 -3.89
N ILE A 119 0.22 -19.03 -3.19
CA ILE A 119 1.08 -19.49 -2.11
C ILE A 119 0.55 -19.08 -0.74
N SER A 120 0.83 -19.87 0.28
CA SER A 120 0.51 -19.58 1.68
C SER A 120 1.80 -19.43 2.48
N PHE A 121 1.87 -18.43 3.34
CA PHE A 121 3.02 -18.18 4.20
C PHE A 121 2.59 -17.50 5.50
N GLN A 122 3.45 -17.54 6.51
CA GLN A 122 3.25 -16.85 7.77
C GLN A 122 4.46 -15.95 8.04
N LEU A 123 4.21 -14.66 8.25
CA LEU A 123 5.24 -13.69 8.53
C LEU A 123 5.48 -13.57 10.04
N PRO A 124 6.72 -13.27 10.48
CA PRO A 124 6.99 -13.01 11.88
C PRO A 124 6.31 -11.70 12.34
N ASP A 125 6.34 -11.47 13.65
CA ASP A 125 5.91 -10.22 14.28
C ASP A 125 7.12 -9.55 14.93
N PRO A 126 7.55 -8.36 14.49
CA PRO A 126 6.91 -7.53 13.47
C PRO A 126 7.18 -8.02 12.03
N ILE A 127 6.35 -7.56 11.09
CA ILE A 127 6.45 -7.96 9.68
C ILE A 127 7.74 -7.38 9.04
N PRO A 128 8.51 -8.19 8.29
CA PRO A 128 9.65 -7.74 7.50
C PRO A 128 9.17 -7.29 6.12
N TRP A 129 8.74 -6.03 6.00
CA TRP A 129 8.10 -5.48 4.80
C TRP A 129 8.98 -5.47 3.55
N ASP A 130 10.29 -5.49 3.72
CA ASP A 130 11.32 -5.49 2.69
C ASP A 130 11.83 -6.89 2.34
N ALA A 131 11.29 -7.94 2.96
CA ALA A 131 11.73 -9.32 2.72
C ALA A 131 10.77 -10.10 1.83
N ASP A 132 11.33 -11.03 1.07
CA ASP A 132 10.53 -12.04 0.39
C ASP A 132 9.77 -12.86 1.44
N PRO A 133 8.43 -12.93 1.38
CA PRO A 133 7.63 -13.54 2.44
C PRO A 133 7.77 -15.07 2.53
N VAL A 134 8.35 -15.72 1.51
CA VAL A 134 8.56 -17.16 1.47
C VAL A 134 9.91 -17.54 2.08
N SER A 135 10.98 -16.88 1.65
CA SER A 135 12.34 -17.15 2.09
C SER A 135 12.79 -16.32 3.30
N LEU A 136 12.05 -15.26 3.64
CA LEU A 136 12.37 -14.24 4.66
C LEU A 136 13.72 -13.54 4.44
N LYS A 137 14.27 -13.61 3.23
CA LYS A 137 15.49 -12.91 2.88
C LYS A 137 15.17 -11.47 2.46
N PRO A 138 15.90 -10.47 2.97
CA PRO A 138 15.65 -9.06 2.68
C PRO A 138 16.03 -8.74 1.24
N PHE A 139 15.22 -7.91 0.58
CA PHE A 139 15.61 -7.28 -0.66
C PHE A 139 16.55 -6.09 -0.41
N PRO A 140 17.32 -5.67 -1.44
CA PRO A 140 18.17 -4.49 -1.32
C PRO A 140 17.34 -3.24 -1.02
N GLY A 141 17.71 -2.51 0.04
CA GLY A 141 17.16 -1.18 0.32
C GLY A 141 17.81 -0.08 -0.53
N GLY A 142 17.42 1.17 -0.27
CA GLY A 142 17.96 2.35 -0.96
C GLY A 142 16.93 3.06 -1.82
N PHE A 143 17.38 3.94 -2.71
CA PHE A 143 16.47 4.67 -3.62
C PHE A 143 15.73 3.69 -4.52
N TYR A 144 14.40 3.77 -4.55
CA TYR A 144 13.53 2.76 -5.18
C TYR A 144 13.93 2.38 -6.61
N ASN A 145 14.34 3.35 -7.44
CA ASN A 145 14.70 3.10 -8.84
C ASN A 145 16.10 2.44 -9.00
N ASP A 146 16.92 2.42 -7.95
CA ASP A 146 18.21 1.71 -7.94
C ASP A 146 18.08 0.27 -7.44
N VAL A 147 16.94 -0.10 -6.83
CA VAL A 147 16.69 -1.46 -6.39
C VAL A 147 16.50 -2.36 -7.60
N ASP A 148 17.39 -3.33 -7.76
CA ASP A 148 17.27 -4.32 -8.82
C ASP A 148 16.18 -5.32 -8.44
N ILE A 149 15.05 -5.29 -9.15
CA ILE A 149 13.92 -6.21 -8.96
C ILE A 149 13.81 -7.26 -10.08
N PHE A 150 14.65 -7.17 -11.10
CA PHE A 150 14.50 -7.95 -12.35
C PHE A 150 15.52 -9.07 -12.50
N THR A 151 16.66 -9.00 -11.82
CA THR A 151 17.67 -10.04 -11.93
C THR A 151 17.45 -11.18 -10.93
N ASN A 152 17.88 -12.38 -11.30
CA ASN A 152 17.84 -13.58 -10.44
C ASN A 152 18.84 -13.52 -9.27
N GLN A 153 19.48 -12.37 -9.01
CA GLN A 153 20.32 -12.17 -7.82
C GLN A 153 19.47 -11.84 -6.58
N ASN A 154 18.16 -11.65 -6.77
CA ASN A 154 17.23 -11.33 -5.72
C ASN A 154 16.84 -12.55 -4.86
N PRO A 155 16.51 -12.30 -3.59
CA PRO A 155 16.13 -13.33 -2.63
C PRO A 155 14.85 -14.12 -2.97
N GLY A 156 14.00 -13.59 -3.85
CA GLY A 156 12.70 -14.18 -4.21
C GLY A 156 11.97 -13.40 -5.32
N ASP A 157 10.67 -13.66 -5.48
CA ASP A 157 9.83 -12.93 -6.45
C ASP A 157 9.24 -11.67 -5.80
N VAL A 158 9.66 -10.51 -6.31
CA VAL A 158 9.23 -9.18 -5.83
C VAL A 158 7.70 -9.02 -5.80
N LYS A 159 6.96 -9.78 -6.62
CA LYS A 159 5.48 -9.72 -6.64
C LYS A 159 4.86 -10.09 -5.30
N HIS A 160 5.47 -11.00 -4.54
CA HIS A 160 4.95 -11.36 -3.22
C HIS A 160 5.18 -10.23 -2.20
N VAL A 161 6.34 -9.56 -2.27
CA VAL A 161 6.64 -8.38 -1.45
C VAL A 161 5.64 -7.27 -1.75
N TRP A 162 5.40 -6.99 -3.03
CA TRP A 162 4.39 -6.02 -3.45
C TRP A 162 2.98 -6.36 -2.97
N GLU A 163 2.57 -7.62 -3.02
CA GLU A 163 1.22 -8.01 -2.62
C GLU A 163 0.99 -7.80 -1.11
N VAL A 164 2.01 -8.05 -0.28
CA VAL A 164 1.97 -7.72 1.16
C VAL A 164 1.93 -6.20 1.35
N ASN A 165 2.76 -5.44 0.63
CA ASN A 165 2.84 -3.97 0.76
C ASN A 165 1.66 -3.21 0.15
N ARG A 166 0.75 -3.88 -0.57
CA ARG A 166 -0.54 -3.29 -0.98
C ARG A 166 -1.54 -3.18 0.16
N LEU A 167 -1.27 -3.83 1.30
CA LEU A 167 -2.08 -3.75 2.52
C LEU A 167 -3.57 -4.10 2.32
N GLN A 168 -3.92 -4.86 1.28
CA GLN A 168 -5.33 -5.18 0.95
C GLN A 168 -6.02 -5.98 2.06
N PHE A 169 -5.24 -6.74 2.83
CA PHE A 169 -5.73 -7.49 4.00
C PHE A 169 -6.29 -6.60 5.11
N LEU A 170 -5.91 -5.30 5.16
CA LEU A 170 -6.52 -4.34 6.09
C LEU A 170 -8.01 -4.16 5.84
N ILE A 171 -8.46 -4.28 4.58
CA ILE A 171 -9.89 -4.19 4.23
C ILE A 171 -10.66 -5.37 4.83
N GLU A 172 -10.08 -6.58 4.82
CA GLU A 172 -10.72 -7.76 5.42
C GLU A 172 -10.81 -7.64 6.95
N LEU A 173 -9.76 -7.11 7.59
CA LEU A 173 -9.79 -6.78 9.03
C LEU A 173 -10.86 -5.72 9.33
N ALA A 174 -10.94 -4.65 8.53
CA ALA A 174 -11.91 -3.57 8.71
C ALA A 174 -13.35 -4.08 8.51
N LYS A 175 -13.54 -4.97 7.53
CA LYS A 175 -14.83 -5.63 7.29
C LYS A 175 -15.22 -6.51 8.47
N ALA A 176 -14.30 -7.31 9.02
CA ALA A 176 -14.57 -8.12 10.21
C ALA A 176 -14.93 -7.24 11.42
N TYR A 177 -14.20 -6.14 11.64
CA TYR A 177 -14.54 -5.15 12.67
C TYR A 177 -15.96 -4.60 12.48
N PHE A 178 -16.33 -4.19 11.27
CA PHE A 178 -17.68 -3.69 10.99
C PHE A 178 -18.75 -4.75 11.26
N LEU A 179 -18.51 -6.00 10.85
CA LEU A 179 -19.45 -7.10 10.97
C LEU A 179 -19.63 -7.61 12.42
N THR A 180 -18.58 -7.61 13.24
CA THR A 180 -18.64 -8.17 14.61
C THR A 180 -18.58 -7.12 15.72
N GLY A 181 -17.95 -5.98 15.48
CA GLY A 181 -17.63 -4.98 16.50
C GLY A 181 -16.41 -5.33 17.37
N GLU A 182 -15.72 -6.43 17.10
CA GLU A 182 -14.58 -6.88 17.90
C GLU A 182 -13.35 -6.00 17.70
N LYS A 183 -12.92 -5.32 18.77
CA LYS A 183 -11.79 -4.36 18.73
C LYS A 183 -10.45 -4.97 18.30
N LYS A 184 -10.27 -6.30 18.40
CA LYS A 184 -9.03 -7.00 18.02
C LYS A 184 -8.60 -6.69 16.58
N TYR A 185 -9.56 -6.58 15.66
CA TYR A 185 -9.30 -6.27 14.26
C TYR A 185 -8.82 -4.83 14.07
N LYS A 186 -9.47 -3.86 14.73
CA LYS A 186 -9.05 -2.45 14.70
C LYS A 186 -7.64 -2.29 15.28
N VAL A 187 -7.37 -2.88 16.44
CA VAL A 187 -6.04 -2.82 17.08
C VAL A 187 -4.95 -3.35 16.15
N LYS A 188 -5.21 -4.48 15.48
CA LYS A 188 -4.26 -5.04 14.51
C LYS A 188 -4.04 -4.11 13.32
N ILE A 189 -5.09 -3.49 12.77
CA ILE A 189 -4.97 -2.49 11.69
C ILE A 189 -4.07 -1.34 12.12
N ASP A 190 -4.33 -0.75 13.29
CA ASP A 190 -3.55 0.39 13.80
C ASP A 190 -2.06 0.00 13.93
N GLN A 191 -1.77 -1.18 14.49
CA GLN A 191 -0.41 -1.72 14.62
C GLN A 191 0.28 -1.89 13.26
N LEU A 192 -0.40 -2.52 12.29
CA LEU A 192 0.17 -2.81 10.98
C LEU A 192 0.43 -1.54 10.17
N VAL A 193 -0.51 -0.59 10.18
CA VAL A 193 -0.37 0.68 9.46
C VAL A 193 0.79 1.49 10.03
N LEU A 194 0.90 1.59 11.36
CA LEU A 194 1.97 2.33 12.00
C LEU A 194 3.35 1.68 11.79
N ASP A 195 3.43 0.34 11.84
CA ASP A 195 4.68 -0.38 11.58
C ASP A 195 5.10 -0.25 10.10
N TRP A 196 4.16 -0.39 9.17
CA TRP A 196 4.39 -0.21 7.74
C TRP A 196 4.85 1.21 7.44
N TYR A 197 4.15 2.22 7.94
CA TYR A 197 4.50 3.64 7.78
C TYR A 197 5.93 3.92 8.24
N LYS A 198 6.32 3.38 9.41
CA LYS A 198 7.68 3.60 9.94
C LYS A 198 8.79 2.94 9.12
N LYS A 199 8.50 1.80 8.50
CA LYS A 199 9.50 0.96 7.81
C LYS A 199 9.54 1.16 6.30
N ASN A 200 8.57 1.85 5.72
CA ASN A 200 8.48 2.09 4.27
C ASN A 200 8.50 3.59 3.96
N PRO A 201 9.63 4.29 4.25
CA PRO A 201 9.75 5.71 3.94
C PRO A 201 9.66 5.96 2.43
N TYR A 202 9.15 7.12 2.06
CA TYR A 202 8.94 7.49 0.66
C TYR A 202 10.23 7.35 -0.17
N GLN A 203 10.07 6.92 -1.43
CA GLN A 203 11.16 6.70 -2.40
C GLN A 203 12.22 5.68 -1.97
N THR A 204 11.91 4.79 -1.01
CA THR A 204 12.88 3.83 -0.47
C THR A 204 12.41 2.39 -0.63
N GLY A 205 13.32 1.50 -1.03
CA GLY A 205 13.04 0.07 -1.11
C GLY A 205 12.16 -0.30 -2.30
N ILE A 206 11.21 -1.22 -2.06
CA ILE A 206 10.43 -1.95 -3.08
C ILE A 206 8.98 -1.51 -3.15
#